data_AF-A0A1V5KE31-F1
#
_entry.id   AF-A0A1V5KE31-F1
#
_cell.length_a   1.000
_cell.length_b   1.000
_cell.length_c   1.000
_cell.angle_alpha   90.00
_cell.angle_beta   90.00
_cell.angle_gamma   90.00
#
_symmetry.space_group_name_H-M   'P 1'
#
loop_
_entity.id
_entity.type
_entity.pdbx_description
1 polymer ?
#
loop_
_entity_poly.entity_id
_entity_poly.type
_entity_poly.pdbx_seq_one_letter_code
_entity_poly.pdbx_strand_id
1 'polypeptide(L)'
;MAWSKIKPIVWEACKWGLLIWLLSPIAWMHEKPVSFPRIMLGIMLFVILSGKMLYDIMVSHRVRSVERSPAADLLATVAMVTVVALVVGLFVVTIGYLLLSGMQQASAPQE
;
A
#
# COMPACT_ATOMS: atom_id res chain seq x y z
N MET A 1 20.83 17.87 19.18
CA MET A 1 21.29 17.51 17.82
C MET A 1 20.68 16.20 17.28
N ALA A 2 20.23 15.25 18.12
CA ALA A 2 19.59 14.01 17.66
C ALA A 2 18.12 14.14 17.18
N TRP A 3 17.38 15.14 17.69
CA TRP A 3 15.95 15.32 17.43
C TRP A 3 15.60 15.56 15.94
N SER A 4 16.48 16.22 15.18
CA SER A 4 16.27 16.46 13.75
C SER A 4 16.39 15.19 12.90
N LYS A 5 17.16 14.19 13.35
CA LYS A 5 17.34 12.91 12.64
C LYS A 5 16.24 11.89 12.97
N ILE A 6 15.66 11.97 14.16
CA ILE A 6 14.64 11.02 14.64
C ILE A 6 13.23 11.39 14.12
N LYS A 7 12.93 12.68 14.00
CA LYS A 7 11.64 13.19 13.50
C LYS A 7 11.17 12.55 12.16
N PRO A 8 12.00 12.42 11.11
CA PRO A 8 11.55 11.80 9.86
C PRO A 8 11.21 10.31 10.01
N ILE A 9 12.00 9.57 10.80
CA ILE A 9 11.78 8.14 11.04
C ILE A 9 10.48 7.90 11.80
N VAL A 10 10.25 8.68 12.87
CA VAL A 10 9.01 8.59 13.66
C VAL A 10 7.79 8.95 12.82
N TRP A 11 7.91 9.94 11.94
CA TRP A 11 6.83 10.32 11.02
C TRP A 11 6.51 9.22 10.01
N GLU A 12 7.52 8.52 9.50
CA GLU A 12 7.33 7.37 8.62
C GLU A 12 6.71 6.18 9.34
N ALA A 13 7.21 5.83 10.53
CA ALA A 13 6.64 4.77 11.36
C ALA A 13 5.17 5.06 11.70
N CYS A 14 4.83 6.31 11.98
CA CYS A 14 3.46 6.73 12.27
C CYS A 14 2.54 6.54 11.04
N LYS A 15 3.00 6.89 9.84
CA LYS A 15 2.22 6.68 8.59
C LYS A 15 1.94 5.20 8.31
N TRP A 16 2.95 4.34 8.47
CA TRP A 16 2.77 2.90 8.31
C TRP A 16 1.95 2.28 9.46
N GLY A 17 2.11 2.77 10.69
CA GLY A 17 1.27 2.38 11.83
C GLY A 17 -0.20 2.75 11.63
N LEU A 18 -0.47 3.95 11.11
CA LEU A 18 -1.83 4.39 10.77
C LEU A 18 -2.44 3.51 9.69
N LEU A 19 -1.66 3.16 8.66
CA LEU A 19 -2.08 2.23 7.63
C LEU A 19 -2.47 0.86 8.21
N ILE A 20 -1.60 0.27 9.03
CA ILE A 20 -1.87 -1.02 9.69
C ILE A 20 -3.11 -0.92 10.56
N TRP A 21 -3.30 0.18 11.29
CA TRP A 21 -4.49 0.40 12.10
C TRP A 21 -5.77 0.55 11.27
N LEU A 22 -5.71 1.18 10.10
CA LEU A 22 -6.84 1.30 9.18
C LEU A 22 -7.23 -0.06 8.60
N LEU A 23 -6.24 -0.90 8.27
CA LEU A 23 -6.44 -2.20 7.62
C LEU A 23 -6.57 -3.38 8.60
N SER A 24 -6.19 -3.23 9.88
CA SER A 24 -6.28 -4.30 10.88
C SER A 24 -7.66 -4.96 11.01
N PRO A 25 -8.80 -4.24 10.86
CA PRO A 25 -10.11 -4.88 10.96
C PRO A 25 -10.38 -5.90 9.85
N ILE A 26 -9.65 -5.83 8.73
CA ILE A 26 -9.75 -6.79 7.63
C ILE A 26 -9.39 -8.21 8.12
N ALA A 27 -8.45 -8.34 9.06
CA ALA A 27 -8.06 -9.63 9.62
C ALA A 27 -9.16 -10.29 10.47
N TRP A 28 -10.10 -9.49 10.99
CA TRP A 28 -11.19 -9.95 11.86
C TRP A 28 -12.57 -9.73 11.24
N MET A 29 -12.62 -9.59 9.91
CA MET A 29 -13.86 -9.28 9.18
C MET A 29 -14.92 -10.39 9.34
N HIS A 30 -14.52 -11.60 9.76
CA HIS A 30 -15.43 -12.71 10.09
C HIS A 30 -16.19 -12.54 11.42
N GLU A 31 -15.68 -11.75 12.36
CA GLU A 31 -16.26 -11.66 13.71
C GLU A 31 -17.13 -10.41 13.91
N LYS A 32 -16.84 -9.31 13.20
CA LYS A 32 -17.56 -8.05 13.35
C LYS A 32 -17.74 -7.32 12.01
N PRO A 33 -18.89 -6.66 11.81
CA PRO A 33 -19.07 -5.78 10.66
C PRO A 33 -18.05 -4.65 10.73
N VAL A 34 -17.20 -4.57 9.70
CA VAL A 34 -16.17 -3.55 9.60
C VAL A 34 -16.75 -2.32 8.88
N SER A 35 -16.42 -1.13 9.37
CA SER A 35 -16.83 0.12 8.74
C SER A 35 -16.14 0.31 7.38
N PHE A 36 -16.92 0.28 6.30
CA PHE A 36 -16.46 0.47 4.92
C PHE A 36 -15.56 1.72 4.74
N PRO A 37 -15.88 2.90 5.31
CA PRO A 37 -15.02 4.09 5.16
C PRO A 37 -13.61 3.90 5.73
N ARG A 38 -13.46 3.10 6.80
CA ARG A 38 -12.16 2.82 7.42
C ARG A 38 -11.28 1.99 6.50
N ILE A 39 -11.85 0.95 5.88
CA ILE A 39 -11.15 0.13 4.88
C ILE A 39 -10.75 0.98 3.68
N MET A 40 -11.69 1.76 3.15
CA MET A 40 -11.46 2.63 1.99
C MET A 40 -10.32 3.63 2.24
N LEU A 41 -10.29 4.28 3.41
CA LEU A 41 -9.21 5.17 3.81
C LEU A 41 -7.87 4.43 3.96
N GLY A 42 -7.87 3.20 4.48
CA GLY A 42 -6.70 2.35 4.55
C GLY A 42 -6.11 2.05 3.17
N ILE A 43 -6.95 1.68 2.20
CA ILE A 43 -6.52 1.44 0.81
C ILE A 43 -5.97 2.72 0.19
N MET A 44 -6.67 3.84 0.33
CA MET A 44 -6.24 5.12 -0.24
C MET A 44 -4.86 5.51 0.32
N LEU A 45 -4.66 5.35 1.63
CA LEU A 45 -3.37 5.59 2.27
C LEU A 45 -2.29 4.62 1.78
N PHE A 46 -2.63 3.34 1.58
CA PHE A 46 -1.71 2.32 1.04
C PHE A 46 -1.20 2.70 -0.35
N VAL A 47 -2.11 3.10 -1.25
CA VAL A 47 -1.77 3.49 -2.63
C VAL A 47 -0.84 4.71 -2.62
N ILE A 48 -1.14 5.72 -1.79
CA ILE A 48 -0.31 6.92 -1.66
C ILE A 48 1.09 6.58 -1.12
N LEU A 49 1.17 5.78 -0.05
CA LEU A 49 2.46 5.40 0.55
C LEU A 49 3.29 4.51 -0.37
N SER A 50 2.67 3.56 -1.07
CA SER A 50 3.33 2.69 -2.03
C SER A 50 3.84 3.47 -3.24
N GLY A 51 3.04 4.40 -3.76
CA GLY A 51 3.45 5.30 -4.84
C GLY A 51 4.63 6.19 -4.44
N LYS A 52 4.61 6.76 -3.23
CA LYS A 52 5.75 7.51 -2.69
C LYS A 52 7.00 6.63 -2.56
N MET A 53 6.86 5.41 -2.03
CA MET A 53 7.99 4.50 -1.87
C MET A 53 8.61 4.15 -3.24
N LEU A 54 7.78 3.85 -4.24
CA LEU A 54 8.24 3.62 -5.61
C LEU A 54 8.97 4.85 -6.18
N TYR A 55 8.43 6.06 -5.97
CA TYR A 55 9.07 7.30 -6.38
C TYR A 55 10.44 7.49 -5.71
N ASP A 56 10.53 7.31 -4.39
CA ASP A 56 11.78 7.47 -3.63
C ASP A 56 12.84 6.43 -4.09
N ILE A 57 12.43 5.19 -4.40
CA ILE A 57 13.31 4.16 -4.95
C ILE A 57 13.79 4.55 -6.36
N MET A 58 12.89 5.00 -7.24
CA MET A 58 13.25 5.41 -8.59
C MET A 58 14.20 6.62 -8.60
N VAL A 59 13.93 7.63 -7.77
CA VAL A 59 14.76 8.83 -7.66
C VAL A 59 16.12 8.51 -7.04
N SER A 60 16.16 7.70 -5.98
CA SER A 60 17.44 7.31 -5.35
C SER A 60 18.33 6.47 -6.27
N HIS A 61 17.76 5.61 -7.11
CA HIS A 61 18.52 4.89 -8.13
C HIS A 61 19.10 5.81 -9.19
N ARG A 62 18.39 6.87 -9.58
CA ARG A 62 18.83 7.85 -10.59
C ARG A 62 20.06 8.64 -10.16
N VAL A 63 20.27 8.84 -8.86
CA VAL A 63 21.39 9.60 -8.29
C VAL A 63 22.69 8.78 -8.24
N ARG A 64 22.60 7.45 -8.32
CA ARG A 64 23.74 6.51 -8.22
C ARG A 64 24.29 6.05 -9.58
N SER A 65 23.82 6.65 -10.68
CA SER A 65 23.98 6.17 -12.06
C SER A 65 25.39 6.35 -12.67
N VAL A 66 26.45 6.47 -11.86
CA VAL A 66 27.79 6.85 -12.38
C VAL A 66 28.39 5.77 -13.31
N GLU A 67 27.88 4.53 -13.32
CA GLU A 67 28.43 3.43 -14.15
C GLU A 67 27.38 2.52 -14.84
N ARG A 68 26.08 2.82 -14.81
CA ARG A 68 25.05 1.92 -15.40
C ARG A 68 24.63 2.34 -16.82
N SER A 69 24.50 1.34 -17.69
CA SER A 69 23.96 1.51 -19.06
C SER A 69 22.52 2.03 -19.01
N PRO A 70 22.15 3.03 -19.84
CA PRO A 70 20.82 3.63 -19.83
C PRO A 70 19.71 2.61 -20.16
N ALA A 71 20.01 1.56 -20.93
CA ALA A 71 19.06 0.49 -21.22
C ALA A 71 18.78 -0.40 -19.99
N ALA A 72 19.79 -0.66 -19.18
CA ALA A 72 19.66 -1.46 -17.95
C ALA A 72 18.86 -0.70 -16.88
N ASP A 73 19.06 0.62 -16.76
CA ASP A 73 18.28 1.46 -15.84
C ASP A 73 16.81 1.55 -16.27
N LEU A 74 16.53 1.62 -17.58
CA LEU A 74 15.17 1.65 -18.11
C LEU A 74 14.45 0.32 -17.83
N LEU A 75 15.13 -0.81 -18.05
CA LEU A 75 14.58 -2.14 -17.77
C LEU A 75 14.37 -2.38 -16.26
N ALA A 76 15.29 -1.93 -15.41
CA ALA A 76 15.14 -1.99 -13.96
C ALA A 76 13.96 -1.14 -13.46
N THR A 77 13.78 0.04 -14.05
CA THR A 77 12.65 0.93 -13.73
C THR A 77 11.32 0.28 -14.10
N VAL A 78 11.19 -0.23 -15.34
CA VAL A 78 9.98 -0.91 -15.80
C VAL A 78 9.69 -2.14 -14.94
N ALA A 79 10.71 -2.93 -14.59
CA ALA A 79 10.55 -4.10 -13.73
C ALA A 79 10.02 -3.72 -12.33
N MET A 80 10.57 -2.69 -11.69
CA MET A 80 10.08 -2.22 -10.40
C MET A 80 8.64 -1.72 -10.46
N VAL A 81 8.32 -0.88 -11.45
CA VAL A 81 6.96 -0.35 -11.64
C VAL A 81 5.98 -1.50 -11.83
N THR A 82 6.33 -2.50 -12.64
CA THR A 82 5.49 -3.68 -12.89
C THR A 82 5.26 -4.47 -11.60
N VAL A 83 6.30 -4.75 -10.82
CA VAL A 83 6.17 -5.48 -9.55
C VAL A 83 5.27 -4.73 -8.57
N VAL A 84 5.47 -3.41 -8.41
CA VAL A 84 4.64 -2.61 -7.50
C VAL A 84 3.20 -2.54 -8.00
N ALA A 85 2.97 -2.36 -9.31
CA ALA A 85 1.64 -2.35 -9.88
C ALA A 85 0.92 -3.69 -9.68
N LEU A 86 1.62 -4.82 -9.82
CA LEU A 86 1.06 -6.15 -9.56
C LEU A 86 0.71 -6.33 -8.08
N VAL A 87 1.58 -5.93 -7.15
CA VAL A 87 1.31 -6.03 -5.71
C VAL A 87 0.12 -5.16 -5.32
N VAL A 88 0.08 -3.90 -5.76
CA VAL A 88 -1.04 -2.99 -5.48
C VAL A 88 -2.32 -3.51 -6.12
N GLY A 89 -2.26 -3.96 -7.37
CA GLY A 89 -3.41 -4.53 -8.08
C GLY A 89 -3.98 -5.76 -7.38
N LEU A 90 -3.12 -6.68 -6.94
CA LEU A 90 -3.51 -7.86 -6.17
C LEU A 90 -4.25 -7.45 -4.89
N PHE A 91 -3.69 -6.52 -4.11
CA PHE A 91 -4.33 -6.00 -2.90
C PHE A 91 -5.70 -5.38 -3.18
N VAL A 92 -5.81 -4.54 -4.22
CA VAL A 92 -7.08 -3.90 -4.61
C VAL A 92 -8.11 -4.95 -5.00
N VAL A 93 -7.74 -5.96 -5.79
CA VAL A 93 -8.64 -7.05 -6.21
C VAL A 93 -9.07 -7.89 -5.02
N THR A 94 -8.14 -8.30 -4.15
CA THR A 94 -8.46 -9.08 -2.95
C THR A 94 -9.43 -8.33 -2.04
N ILE A 95 -9.20 -7.05 -1.79
CA ILE A 95 -10.09 -6.27 -0.94
C ILE A 95 -11.45 -6.05 -1.63
N GLY A 96 -11.47 -5.77 -2.93
CA GLY A 96 -12.71 -5.67 -3.70
C GLY A 96 -13.54 -6.95 -3.63
N TYR A 97 -12.90 -8.11 -3.75
CA TYR A 97 -13.54 -9.42 -3.60
C TYR A 97 -14.11 -9.65 -2.19
N LEU A 98 -13.34 -9.32 -1.14
CA LEU A 98 -13.79 -9.43 0.25
C LEU A 98 -14.99 -8.51 0.53
N LEU A 99 -14.99 -7.31 -0.04
CA LEU A 99 -16.12 -6.38 0.10
C LEU A 99 -17.36 -6.88 -0.61
N LEU A 100 -17.23 -7.36 -1.86
CA LEU A 100 -18.34 -7.90 -2.64
C LEU A 100 -18.96 -9.12 -1.96
N SER A 101 -18.13 -10.05 -1.50
CA SER A 101 -18.59 -11.26 -0.79
C SER A 101 -19.28 -10.91 0.54
N GLY A 102 -18.76 -9.94 1.30
CA GLY A 102 -19.41 -9.44 2.51
C GLY A 102 -20.78 -8.78 2.22
N MET A 103 -20.89 -8.02 1.13
CA MET A 103 -22.17 -7.42 0.72
C MET A 103 -23.18 -8.46 0.25
N GLN A 104 -22.74 -9.48 -0.49
CA GLN A 104 -23.59 -10.59 -0.93
C GLN A 104 -24.11 -11.41 0.26
N GLN A 105 -23.29 -11.68 1.27
CA GLN A 105 -23.74 -12.34 2.50
C GLN A 105 -24.76 -11.50 3.28
N ALA A 106 -24.63 -10.18 3.29
CA ALA A 106 -25.59 -9.28 3.92
C ALA A 106 -26.92 -9.16 3.15
N SER A 107 -26.95 -9.53 1.87
CA SER A 107 -28.14 -9.46 1.01
C SER A 107 -28.73 -10.83 0.64
N ALA A 108 -28.11 -11.92 1.08
CA ALA A 108 -28.71 -13.25 1.01
C ALA A 108 -29.86 -13.35 2.02
N PRO A 109 -31.07 -13.78 1.61
CA PRO A 109 -32.17 -14.01 2.54
C PRO A 109 -31.75 -15.08 3.56
N GLN A 110 -31.89 -14.77 4.85
CA GLN A 110 -31.89 -15.81 5.88
C GLN A 110 -33.18 -16.61 5.69
N GLU A 111 -33.07 -17.83 5.14
CA GLU A 111 -34.11 -18.85 5.34
C GLU A 111 -34.07 -19.36 6.79
#